data_AF-A0AAW0EEI0-F1
#
_entry.id   AF-A0AAW0EEI0-F1
#
_cell.length_a   1.000
_cell.length_b   1.000
_cell.length_c   1.000
_cell.angle_alpha   90.00
_cell.angle_beta   90.00
_cell.angle_gamma   90.00
#
_symmetry.space_group_name_H-M   'P 1'
#
loop_
_entity.id
_entity.type
_entity.pdbx_description
1 polymer ?
#
loop_
_entity_poly.entity_id
_entity_poly.type
_entity_poly.pdbx_seq_one_letter_code
_entity_poly.pdbx_strand_id
1 'polypeptide(L)'
;MGRRAKYLSLEEKTSAKRKSDIRYTESTHGKTVRSAYRESSRRSKQRHIPSTTPPPHTLPLVPSPTPRQLELYRSPLPTHSHLFAEALRSPDALDESELARWKTEPPFEEDSVATDPHSAPYLTFTTSLTEVLHGIRLREQNQRDAELREQLLMQGQEGMLQSVRYEVLKMSQAWRRVERLENEGLYHPYHQSREYAMLGLYLRWLASSICHLYYLKFIVE
;
A
#
# COMPACT_ATOMS: atom_id res chain seq x y z
N MET A 1 -26.73 64.34 -28.26
CA MET A 1 -27.77 63.34 -28.59
C MET A 1 -27.71 62.20 -27.57
N GLY A 2 -28.65 62.15 -26.62
CA GLY A 2 -28.65 61.16 -25.53
C GLY A 2 -29.31 59.83 -25.95
N ARG A 3 -28.68 58.70 -25.60
CA ARG A 3 -29.26 57.36 -25.82
C ARG A 3 -30.41 57.14 -24.84
N ARG A 4 -31.62 56.90 -25.34
CA ARG A 4 -32.78 56.50 -24.53
C ARG A 4 -32.61 55.08 -24.00
N ALA A 5 -33.07 54.84 -22.77
CA ALA A 5 -33.08 53.51 -22.18
C ALA A 5 -34.00 52.57 -22.96
N LYS A 6 -33.53 51.35 -23.23
CA LYS A 6 -34.24 50.34 -24.05
C LYS A 6 -35.45 49.72 -23.33
N TYR A 7 -35.44 49.74 -22.00
CA TYR A 7 -36.53 49.28 -21.14
C TYR A 7 -36.68 50.29 -20.00
N LEU A 8 -37.91 50.66 -19.66
CA LEU A 8 -38.20 51.66 -18.63
C LEU A 8 -38.52 50.99 -17.28
N SER A 9 -38.83 49.69 -17.28
CA SER A 9 -39.05 48.91 -16.07
C SER A 9 -38.32 47.56 -16.08
N LEU A 10 -38.16 46.98 -14.89
CA LEU A 10 -37.55 45.66 -14.71
C LEU A 10 -38.44 44.55 -15.29
N GLU A 11 -39.76 44.72 -15.21
CA GLU A 11 -40.76 43.81 -15.76
C GLU A 11 -40.76 43.79 -17.30
N GLU A 12 -40.55 44.93 -17.94
CA GLU A 12 -40.36 45.01 -19.40
C GLU A 12 -39.09 44.27 -19.82
N LYS A 13 -38.01 44.43 -19.07
CA LYS A 13 -36.73 43.75 -19.35
C LYS A 13 -36.85 42.23 -19.24
N THR A 14 -37.51 41.72 -18.21
CA THR A 14 -37.70 40.26 -18.01
C THR A 14 -38.66 39.68 -19.05
N SER A 15 -39.73 40.40 -19.38
CA SER A 15 -40.68 40.00 -20.43
C SER A 15 -40.04 39.99 -21.82
N ALA A 16 -39.21 41.00 -22.14
CA ALA A 16 -38.46 41.04 -23.39
C ALA A 16 -37.44 39.90 -23.49
N LYS A 17 -36.75 39.57 -22.40
CA LYS A 17 -35.83 38.43 -22.33
C LYS A 17 -36.55 37.10 -22.53
N ARG A 18 -37.69 36.88 -21.87
CA ARG A 18 -38.51 35.68 -22.09
C ARG A 18 -38.95 35.55 -23.54
N LYS A 19 -39.41 36.65 -24.16
CA LYS A 19 -39.79 36.66 -25.58
C LYS A 19 -38.61 36.38 -26.52
N SER A 20 -37.41 36.91 -26.23
CA SER A 20 -36.22 36.59 -27.02
C SER A 20 -35.79 35.14 -26.88
N ASP A 21 -35.87 34.59 -25.67
CA ASP A 21 -35.52 33.19 -25.40
C ASP A 21 -36.50 32.25 -26.13
N ILE A 22 -37.81 32.53 -26.07
CA ILE A 22 -38.82 31.77 -26.82
C ILE A 22 -38.53 31.82 -28.32
N ARG A 23 -38.34 33.02 -28.90
CA ARG A 23 -38.01 33.18 -30.32
C ARG A 23 -36.72 32.45 -30.71
N TYR A 24 -35.69 32.53 -29.88
CA TYR A 24 -34.44 31.82 -30.11
C TYR A 24 -34.66 30.31 -30.10
N THR A 25 -35.41 29.78 -29.13
CA THR A 25 -35.71 28.35 -29.06
C THR A 25 -36.54 27.87 -30.26
N GLU A 26 -37.50 28.66 -30.75
CA GLU A 26 -38.32 28.29 -31.91
C GLU A 26 -37.57 28.39 -33.24
N SER A 27 -36.49 29.19 -33.31
CA SER A 27 -35.67 29.37 -34.50
C SER A 27 -34.99 28.06 -34.95
N THR A 28 -34.73 27.95 -36.26
CA THR A 28 -33.97 26.84 -36.87
C THR A 28 -32.58 26.71 -36.26
N HIS A 29 -31.92 27.84 -35.97
CA HIS A 29 -30.62 27.86 -35.32
C HIS A 29 -30.68 27.36 -33.86
N GLY A 30 -31.67 27.78 -33.07
CA GLY A 30 -31.84 27.28 -31.69
C GLY A 30 -32.24 25.81 -31.62
N LYS A 31 -32.91 25.28 -32.65
CA LYS A 31 -33.20 23.83 -32.77
C LYS A 31 -31.93 23.03 -33.09
N THR A 32 -31.09 23.50 -34.00
CA THR A 32 -29.82 22.83 -34.39
C THR A 32 -28.78 22.83 -33.27
N VAL A 33 -28.62 23.94 -32.53
CA VAL A 33 -27.73 23.99 -31.36
C VAL A 33 -28.17 22.99 -30.28
N ARG A 34 -29.48 22.87 -30.04
CA ARG A 34 -30.02 21.91 -29.06
C ARG A 34 -29.91 20.46 -29.52
N SER A 35 -30.08 20.16 -30.81
CA SER A 35 -29.85 18.80 -31.32
C SER A 35 -28.37 18.41 -31.21
N ALA A 36 -27.45 19.32 -31.55
CA ALA A 36 -26.01 19.10 -31.39
C ALA A 36 -25.62 18.86 -29.92
N TYR A 37 -26.18 19.62 -28.98
CA TYR A 37 -25.95 19.43 -27.54
C TYR A 37 -26.52 18.10 -27.03
N ARG A 38 -27.72 17.71 -27.50
CA ARG A 38 -28.31 16.41 -27.17
C ARG A 38 -27.48 15.26 -27.74
N GLU A 39 -26.94 15.43 -28.94
CA GLU A 39 -26.10 14.44 -29.59
C GLU A 39 -24.72 14.31 -28.93
N SER A 40 -24.10 15.41 -28.53
CA SER A 40 -22.85 15.37 -27.74
C SER A 40 -23.08 14.72 -26.37
N SER A 41 -24.21 15.00 -25.72
CA SER A 41 -24.61 14.34 -24.46
C SER A 41 -24.85 12.84 -24.64
N ARG A 42 -25.48 12.42 -25.75
CA ARG A 42 -25.67 11.00 -26.08
C ARG A 42 -24.34 10.31 -26.34
N ARG A 43 -23.42 10.93 -27.09
CA ARG A 43 -22.07 10.39 -27.33
C ARG A 43 -21.26 10.30 -26.04
N SER A 44 -21.36 11.30 -25.15
CA SER A 44 -20.73 11.25 -23.83
C SER A 44 -21.27 10.12 -22.97
N LYS A 45 -22.59 9.84 -23.02
CA LYS A 45 -23.20 8.72 -22.29
C LYS A 45 -22.91 7.36 -22.92
N GLN A 46 -22.80 7.27 -24.24
CA GLN A 46 -22.39 6.02 -24.92
C GLN A 46 -20.93 5.65 -24.64
N ARG A 47 -20.05 6.63 -24.37
CA ARG A 47 -18.69 6.37 -23.84
C ARG A 47 -18.68 5.79 -22.42
N HIS A 48 -19.83 5.78 -21.73
CA HIS A 48 -20.00 5.17 -20.40
C HIS A 48 -20.84 3.88 -20.43
N ILE A 49 -21.02 3.24 -21.58
CA ILE A 49 -21.38 1.82 -21.57
C ILE A 49 -20.14 1.10 -21.03
N PRO A 50 -20.20 0.40 -19.89
CA PRO A 50 -19.08 -0.38 -19.42
C PRO A 50 -18.81 -1.45 -20.46
N SER A 51 -17.76 -1.23 -21.25
CA SER A 51 -17.18 -2.23 -22.10
C SER A 51 -16.78 -3.38 -21.17
N THR A 52 -17.48 -4.52 -21.28
CA THR A 52 -17.16 -5.80 -20.62
C THR A 52 -15.91 -6.40 -21.25
N THR A 53 -14.85 -5.60 -21.32
CA THR A 53 -13.55 -5.95 -21.86
C THR A 53 -12.58 -5.43 -20.81
N PRO A 54 -11.96 -6.32 -20.01
CA PRO A 54 -11.05 -5.89 -18.96
C PRO A 54 -9.93 -5.06 -19.63
N PRO A 55 -9.67 -3.84 -19.14
CA PRO A 55 -8.59 -3.02 -19.69
C PRO A 55 -7.28 -3.80 -19.59
N PRO A 56 -6.49 -3.88 -20.68
CA PRO A 56 -5.14 -4.40 -20.58
C PRO A 56 -4.37 -3.40 -19.71
N HIS A 57 -3.75 -3.90 -18.64
CA HIS A 57 -2.85 -3.17 -17.72
C HIS A 57 -3.42 -2.47 -16.48
N THR A 58 -4.67 -2.70 -16.06
CA THR A 58 -4.99 -2.41 -14.65
C THR A 58 -4.33 -3.48 -13.78
N LEU A 59 -3.19 -3.15 -13.16
CA LEU A 59 -2.64 -3.95 -12.08
C LEU A 59 -3.75 -4.26 -11.07
N PRO A 60 -3.81 -5.49 -10.53
CA PRO A 60 -4.85 -5.86 -9.57
C PRO A 60 -4.86 -4.87 -8.40
N LEU A 61 -6.06 -4.55 -7.92
CA LEU A 61 -6.24 -3.71 -6.75
C LEU A 61 -5.37 -4.27 -5.62
N VAL A 62 -4.58 -3.41 -4.99
CA VAL A 62 -3.72 -3.80 -3.85
C VAL A 62 -4.62 -4.44 -2.78
N PRO A 63 -4.34 -5.68 -2.36
CA PRO A 63 -5.15 -6.31 -1.33
C PRO A 63 -5.07 -5.51 -0.04
N SER A 64 -6.21 -5.27 0.59
CA SER A 64 -6.25 -4.66 1.92
C SER A 64 -5.60 -5.59 2.95
N PRO A 65 -4.86 -5.06 3.94
CA PRO A 65 -4.29 -5.87 5.00
C PRO A 65 -5.35 -6.69 5.74
N THR A 66 -5.03 -7.95 6.07
CA THR A 66 -5.93 -8.82 6.85
C THR A 66 -5.90 -8.44 8.34
N PRO A 67 -6.92 -8.83 9.14
CA PRO A 67 -6.91 -8.59 10.58
C PRO A 67 -5.65 -9.13 11.28
N ARG A 68 -5.20 -10.32 10.90
CA ARG A 68 -3.97 -10.95 11.42
C ARG A 68 -2.72 -10.16 11.09
N GLN A 69 -2.61 -9.63 9.87
CA GLN A 69 -1.49 -8.75 9.50
C GLN A 69 -1.49 -7.46 10.33
N LEU A 70 -2.66 -6.86 10.56
CA LEU A 70 -2.78 -5.66 11.39
C LEU A 70 -2.40 -5.93 12.86
N GLU A 71 -2.77 -7.10 13.40
CA GLU A 71 -2.40 -7.51 14.75
C GLU A 71 -0.88 -7.66 14.90
N LEU A 72 -0.22 -8.38 13.99
CA LEU A 72 1.23 -8.54 14.01
C LEU A 72 1.96 -7.20 13.80
N TYR A 73 1.46 -6.35 12.92
CA TYR A 73 2.01 -5.02 12.68
C TYR A 73 1.97 -4.14 13.94
N ARG A 74 0.90 -4.22 14.73
CA ARG A 74 0.71 -3.43 15.96
C ARG A 74 1.45 -3.97 17.17
N SER A 75 2.03 -5.16 17.06
CA SER A 75 2.78 -5.75 18.17
C SER A 75 3.98 -4.85 18.54
N PRO A 76 4.28 -4.66 19.83
CA PRO A 76 5.38 -3.79 20.27
C PRO A 76 6.74 -4.39 19.91
N LEU A 77 7.69 -3.54 19.49
CA LEU A 77 9.08 -3.94 19.27
C LEU A 77 9.84 -3.98 20.62
N PRO A 78 10.93 -4.75 20.74
CA PRO A 78 11.73 -4.83 21.97
C PRO A 78 12.62 -3.61 22.15
N THR A 79 12.04 -2.41 22.21
CA THR A 79 12.76 -1.12 22.25
C THR A 79 13.61 -0.92 23.51
N HIS A 80 13.37 -1.71 24.56
CA HIS A 80 14.16 -1.69 25.79
C HIS A 80 15.40 -2.59 25.72
N SER A 81 15.54 -3.44 24.69
CA SER A 81 16.71 -4.31 24.53
C SER A 81 17.92 -3.52 24.01
N HIS A 82 19.06 -3.72 24.66
CA HIS A 82 20.34 -3.19 24.20
C HIS A 82 20.75 -3.80 22.86
N LEU A 83 20.52 -5.10 22.66
CA LEU A 83 20.85 -5.79 21.40
C LEU A 83 20.01 -5.25 20.24
N PHE A 84 18.72 -5.00 20.48
CA PHE A 84 17.86 -4.34 19.51
C PHE A 84 18.39 -2.94 19.14
N ALA A 85 18.77 -2.13 20.13
CA ALA A 85 19.27 -0.78 19.91
C ALA A 85 20.60 -0.76 19.13
N GLU A 86 21.52 -1.66 19.47
CA GLU A 86 22.80 -1.82 18.75
C GLU A 86 22.58 -2.24 17.30
N ALA A 87 21.77 -3.28 17.08
CA ALA A 87 21.41 -3.76 15.76
C ALA A 87 20.69 -2.69 14.93
N LEU A 88 19.83 -1.86 15.54
CA LEU A 88 19.17 -0.77 14.84
C LEU A 88 20.15 0.32 14.39
N ARG A 89 21.21 0.56 15.17
CA ARG A 89 22.13 1.69 14.98
C ARG A 89 23.06 1.54 13.77
N SER A 90 23.70 0.39 13.62
CA SER A 90 24.70 0.17 12.57
C SER A 90 24.91 -1.31 12.25
N PRO A 91 25.14 -1.69 10.98
CA PRO A 91 25.56 -3.06 10.63
C PRO A 91 26.91 -3.45 11.23
N ASP A 92 27.75 -2.47 11.60
CA ASP A 92 29.07 -2.71 12.18
C ASP A 92 29.04 -2.87 13.71
N ALA A 93 27.87 -2.68 14.34
CA ALA A 93 27.74 -2.74 15.80
C ALA A 93 27.73 -4.18 16.35
N LEU A 94 27.29 -5.14 15.54
CA LEU A 94 27.20 -6.56 15.86
C LEU A 94 27.68 -7.36 14.66
N ASP A 95 28.20 -8.58 14.91
CA ASP A 95 28.48 -9.50 13.82
C ASP A 95 27.18 -10.10 13.28
N GLU A 96 26.75 -9.64 12.11
CA GLU A 96 25.54 -10.09 11.43
C GLU A 96 25.79 -11.20 10.39
N SER A 97 27.03 -11.68 10.24
CA SER A 97 27.45 -12.57 9.15
C SER A 97 26.68 -13.90 9.12
N GLU A 98 26.37 -14.46 10.29
CA GLU A 98 25.63 -15.72 10.44
C GLU A 98 24.10 -15.55 10.44
N LEU A 99 23.60 -14.31 10.37
CA LEU A 99 22.17 -14.02 10.45
C LEU A 99 21.44 -14.13 9.11
N ALA A 100 22.18 -14.25 8.01
CA ALA A 100 21.64 -14.23 6.65
C ALA A 100 20.53 -15.28 6.45
N ARG A 101 20.70 -16.49 6.99
CA ARG A 101 19.71 -17.59 6.86
C ARG A 101 18.37 -17.28 7.52
N TRP A 102 18.34 -16.44 8.55
CA TRP A 102 17.11 -16.06 9.25
C TRP A 102 16.41 -14.87 8.58
N LYS A 103 17.07 -14.23 7.62
CA LYS A 103 16.52 -13.10 6.85
C LYS A 103 15.82 -13.54 5.57
N THR A 104 15.99 -14.78 5.14
CA THR A 104 15.36 -15.33 3.94
C THR A 104 13.93 -15.82 4.20
N GLU A 105 13.16 -16.03 3.13
CA GLU A 105 11.84 -16.67 3.24
C GLU A 105 12.02 -18.11 3.75
N PRO A 106 11.23 -18.56 4.74
CA PRO A 106 11.23 -19.96 5.17
C PRO A 106 10.86 -20.90 4.00
N PRO A 107 11.28 -22.17 4.03
CA PRO A 107 11.83 -22.89 5.18
C PRO A 107 13.31 -22.59 5.48
N PHE A 108 13.61 -22.41 6.76
CA PHE A 108 14.93 -22.47 7.37
C PHE A 108 15.42 -23.91 7.50
N GLU A 109 16.73 -24.08 7.33
CA GLU A 109 17.44 -25.32 7.65
C GLU A 109 17.47 -25.54 9.17
N GLU A 110 17.24 -26.78 9.60
CA GLU A 110 17.38 -27.14 11.03
C GLU A 110 18.81 -26.89 11.50
N ASP A 111 18.93 -26.37 12.71
CA ASP A 111 20.22 -26.27 13.36
C ASP A 111 20.85 -27.65 13.55
N SER A 112 21.99 -27.87 12.90
CA SER A 112 22.77 -29.12 12.99
C SER A 112 23.41 -29.33 14.37
N VAL A 113 23.39 -28.32 15.23
CA VAL A 113 23.94 -28.38 16.59
C VAL A 113 22.90 -28.98 17.53
N ALA A 114 23.17 -30.19 18.04
CA ALA A 114 22.36 -30.91 19.01
C ALA A 114 22.31 -30.18 20.38
N THR A 115 21.63 -29.04 20.42
CA THR A 115 21.36 -28.28 21.65
C THR A 115 19.94 -28.58 22.07
N ASP A 116 19.73 -28.90 23.35
CA ASP A 116 18.40 -29.09 23.91
C ASP A 116 17.56 -27.80 23.73
N PRO A 117 16.42 -27.84 22.99
CA PRO A 117 15.53 -26.71 22.77
C PRO A 117 14.92 -26.13 24.07
N HIS A 118 14.95 -26.90 25.15
CA HIS A 118 14.46 -26.49 26.47
C HIS A 118 15.56 -25.94 27.39
N SER A 119 16.82 -25.99 26.97
CA SER A 119 17.93 -25.48 27.77
C SER A 119 17.89 -23.95 27.87
N ALA A 120 18.22 -23.42 29.05
CA ALA A 120 18.28 -21.97 29.26
C ALA A 120 19.21 -21.25 28.25
N PRO A 121 20.42 -21.77 27.94
CA PRO A 121 21.28 -21.14 26.92
C PRO A 121 20.63 -21.06 25.54
N TYR A 122 19.91 -22.12 25.12
CA TYR A 122 19.21 -22.12 23.84
C TYR A 122 18.13 -21.06 23.78
N LEU A 123 17.33 -20.93 24.85
CA LEU A 123 16.26 -19.96 24.94
C LEU A 123 16.82 -18.53 24.96
N THR A 124 17.84 -18.26 25.78
CA THR A 124 18.50 -16.95 25.84
C THR A 124 19.11 -16.56 24.50
N PHE A 125 19.77 -17.49 23.80
CA PHE A 125 20.30 -17.24 22.46
C PHE A 125 19.17 -16.92 21.48
N THR A 126 18.08 -17.68 21.51
CA THR A 126 16.93 -17.48 20.61
C THR A 126 16.26 -16.13 20.85
N THR A 127 16.09 -15.71 22.11
CA THR A 127 15.58 -14.37 22.46
C THR A 127 16.54 -13.27 21.99
N SER A 128 17.85 -13.43 22.20
CA SER A 128 18.85 -12.46 21.75
C SER A 128 18.82 -12.33 20.22
N LEU A 129 18.69 -13.45 19.52
CA LEU A 129 18.59 -13.52 18.06
C LEU A 129 17.33 -12.79 17.55
N THR A 130 16.16 -12.98 18.16
CA THR A 130 14.95 -12.27 17.75
C THR A 130 15.07 -10.76 17.97
N GLU A 131 15.67 -10.33 19.08
CA GLU A 131 15.90 -8.90 19.37
C GLU A 131 16.81 -8.24 18.33
N VAL A 132 17.94 -8.89 18.00
CA VAL A 132 18.87 -8.41 16.97
C VAL A 132 18.16 -8.32 15.62
N LEU A 133 17.44 -9.37 15.21
CA LEU A 133 16.73 -9.38 13.93
C LEU A 133 15.63 -8.31 13.86
N HIS A 134 14.94 -8.01 14.96
CA HIS A 134 14.03 -6.87 15.01
C HIS A 134 14.73 -5.55 14.75
N GLY A 135 15.92 -5.32 15.33
CA GLY A 135 16.70 -4.11 15.10
C GLY A 135 17.15 -3.98 13.65
N ILE A 136 17.73 -5.04 13.09
CA ILE A 136 18.16 -5.10 11.68
C ILE A 136 17.00 -4.80 10.74
N ARG A 137 15.85 -5.45 10.93
CA ARG A 137 14.70 -5.29 10.05
C ARG A 137 14.09 -3.89 10.11
N LEU A 138 14.07 -3.27 11.28
CA LEU A 138 13.63 -1.87 11.40
C LEU A 138 14.61 -0.93 10.69
N ARG A 139 15.92 -1.16 10.83
CA ARG A 139 16.97 -0.42 10.12
C ARG A 139 16.77 -0.52 8.60
N GLU A 140 16.59 -1.73 8.09
CA GLU A 140 16.31 -1.99 6.66
C GLU A 140 15.02 -1.32 6.19
N GLN A 141 13.96 -1.31 7.01
CA GLN A 141 12.73 -0.60 6.68
C GLN A 141 12.95 0.91 6.61
N ASN A 142 13.63 1.50 7.59
CA ASN A 142 13.95 2.93 7.60
C ASN A 142 14.76 3.35 6.37
N GLN A 143 15.72 2.51 5.95
CA GLN A 143 16.50 2.73 4.74
C GLN A 143 15.61 2.69 3.49
N ARG A 144 14.76 1.66 3.35
CA ARG A 144 13.80 1.58 2.24
C ARG A 144 12.85 2.78 2.21
N ASP A 145 12.40 3.26 3.35
CA ASP A 145 11.52 4.43 3.44
C ASP A 145 12.24 5.71 3.01
N ALA A 146 13.54 5.84 3.31
CA ALA A 146 14.36 6.94 2.82
C ALA A 146 14.52 6.88 1.28
N GLU A 147 14.86 5.71 0.74
CA GLU A 147 14.98 5.48 -0.71
C GLU A 147 13.66 5.75 -1.45
N LEU A 148 12.52 5.33 -0.88
CA LEU A 148 11.20 5.60 -1.45
C LEU A 148 10.88 7.10 -1.51
N ARG A 149 11.26 7.87 -0.47
CA ARG A 149 11.09 9.33 -0.47
C ARG A 149 11.94 9.99 -1.55
N GLU A 150 13.17 9.53 -1.75
CA GLU A 150 14.03 10.04 -2.82
C GLU A 150 13.47 9.71 -4.21
N GLN A 151 13.00 8.47 -4.41
CA GLN A 151 12.36 8.05 -5.66
C GLN A 151 11.11 8.88 -5.97
N LEU A 152 10.31 9.21 -4.96
CA LEU A 152 9.13 10.06 -5.11
C LEU A 152 9.50 11.45 -5.63
N LEU A 153 10.59 12.04 -5.13
CA LEU A 153 11.09 13.33 -5.61
C LEU A 153 11.57 13.27 -7.07
N MET A 154 12.14 12.14 -7.50
CA MET A 154 12.75 11.98 -8.83
C MET A 154 11.76 11.56 -9.93
N GLN A 155 10.88 10.59 -9.65
CA GLN A 155 10.01 9.94 -10.65
C GLN A 155 8.57 10.43 -10.62
N GLY A 156 8.20 11.22 -9.61
CA GLY A 156 6.82 11.64 -9.36
C GLY A 156 5.94 10.52 -8.80
N GLN A 157 4.70 10.87 -8.49
CA GLN A 157 3.79 9.99 -7.74
C GLN A 157 3.37 8.74 -8.53
N GLU A 158 3.14 8.84 -9.84
CA GLU A 158 2.53 7.75 -10.62
C GLU A 158 3.47 6.54 -10.77
N GLY A 159 4.76 6.77 -11.07
CA GLY A 159 5.76 5.70 -11.18
C GLY A 159 6.00 5.01 -9.83
N MET A 160 6.11 5.79 -8.75
CA MET A 160 6.28 5.30 -7.40
C MET A 160 5.08 4.43 -6.97
N LEU A 161 3.85 4.87 -7.25
CA LEU A 161 2.64 4.11 -6.90
C LEU A 161 2.62 2.74 -7.58
N GLN A 162 3.05 2.62 -8.84
CA GLN A 162 3.11 1.31 -9.51
C GLN A 162 4.15 0.39 -8.86
N SER A 163 5.32 0.92 -8.50
CA SER A 163 6.37 0.18 -7.78
C SER A 163 5.86 -0.34 -6.43
N VAL A 164 5.24 0.53 -5.63
CA VAL A 164 4.67 0.17 -4.32
C VAL A 164 3.57 -0.89 -4.48
N ARG A 165 2.70 -0.77 -5.49
CA ARG A 165 1.67 -1.79 -5.76
C ARG A 165 2.28 -3.15 -6.05
N TYR A 166 3.32 -3.20 -6.89
CA TYR A 166 4.01 -4.43 -7.22
C TYR A 166 4.65 -5.08 -5.98
N GLU A 167 5.32 -4.28 -5.15
CA GLU A 167 5.93 -4.77 -3.90
C GLU A 167 4.89 -5.31 -2.91
N VAL A 168 3.76 -4.61 -2.71
CA VAL A 168 2.70 -5.11 -1.82
C VAL A 168 2.10 -6.42 -2.35
N LEU A 169 1.91 -6.55 -3.67
CA LEU A 169 1.43 -7.80 -4.28
C LEU A 169 2.41 -8.95 -4.05
N LYS A 170 3.71 -8.71 -4.25
CA LYS A 170 4.78 -9.67 -4.01
C LYS A 170 4.81 -10.12 -2.53
N MET A 171 4.76 -9.17 -1.60
CA MET A 171 4.74 -9.46 -0.16
C MET A 171 3.45 -10.19 0.26
N SER A 172 2.30 -9.85 -0.33
CA SER A 172 1.03 -10.55 -0.07
C SER A 172 1.01 -11.97 -0.60
N GLN A 173 1.75 -12.26 -1.68
CA GLN A 173 1.97 -13.62 -2.15
C GLN A 173 2.90 -14.40 -1.20
N ALA A 174 3.99 -13.78 -0.76
CA ALA A 174 4.90 -14.37 0.23
C ALA A 174 4.17 -14.68 1.54
N TRP A 175 3.37 -13.74 2.05
CA TRP A 175 2.52 -13.95 3.23
C TRP A 175 1.67 -15.21 3.10
N ARG A 176 0.94 -15.37 1.98
CA ARG A 176 0.07 -16.54 1.76
C ARG A 176 0.85 -17.86 1.68
N ARG A 177 2.07 -17.85 1.14
CA ARG A 177 2.93 -19.04 1.12
C ARG A 177 3.39 -19.41 2.53
N VAL A 178 3.91 -18.44 3.27
CA VAL A 178 4.46 -18.68 4.61
C VAL A 178 3.36 -18.99 5.63
N GLU A 179 2.21 -18.33 5.56
CA GLU A 179 1.04 -18.64 6.39
C GLU A 179 0.53 -20.07 6.13
N ARG A 180 0.60 -20.55 4.88
CA ARG A 180 0.29 -21.95 4.58
C ARG A 180 1.27 -22.90 5.27
N LEU A 181 2.57 -22.65 5.16
CA LEU A 181 3.60 -23.47 5.80
C LEU A 181 3.43 -23.50 7.33
N GLU A 182 3.13 -22.35 7.93
CA GLU A 182 2.82 -22.26 9.37
C GLU A 182 1.60 -23.10 9.74
N ASN A 183 0.50 -23.01 8.98
CA ASN A 183 -0.72 -23.78 9.20
C ASN A 183 -0.53 -25.30 8.98
N GLU A 184 0.41 -25.69 8.12
CA GLU A 184 0.83 -27.08 7.92
C GLU A 184 1.73 -27.59 9.05
N GLY A 185 2.11 -26.73 9.99
CA GLY A 185 2.96 -27.10 11.12
C GLY A 185 4.42 -27.30 10.73
N LEU A 186 4.92 -26.52 9.77
CA LEU A 186 6.30 -26.62 9.27
C LEU A 186 7.35 -26.70 10.39
N TYR A 187 7.16 -25.92 11.46
CA TYR A 187 8.02 -25.98 12.65
C TYR A 187 7.24 -26.34 13.89
N HIS A 188 7.77 -27.31 14.66
CA HIS A 188 7.18 -27.71 15.93
C HIS A 188 7.67 -26.82 17.07
N PRO A 189 6.78 -26.14 17.83
CA PRO A 189 7.18 -25.13 18.83
C PRO A 189 8.01 -25.68 19.99
N TYR A 190 8.00 -27.00 20.22
CA TYR A 190 8.78 -27.64 21.29
C TYR A 190 10.09 -28.25 20.82
N HIS A 191 10.22 -28.62 19.54
CA HIS A 191 11.40 -29.31 19.02
C HIS A 191 12.27 -28.42 18.12
N GLN A 192 11.65 -27.41 17.50
CA GLN A 192 12.26 -26.44 16.59
C GLN A 192 11.82 -25.03 17.03
N SER A 193 11.98 -24.74 18.33
CA SER A 193 11.45 -23.53 18.94
C SER A 193 12.09 -22.26 18.39
N ARG A 194 13.36 -22.32 17.97
CA ARG A 194 14.05 -21.22 17.28
C ARG A 194 13.48 -20.98 15.89
N GLU A 195 13.38 -21.99 15.06
CA GLU A 195 12.83 -21.89 13.71
C GLU A 195 11.38 -21.40 13.76
N TYR A 196 10.60 -21.88 14.73
CA TYR A 196 9.26 -21.38 15.02
C TYR A 196 9.25 -19.89 15.39
N ALA A 197 10.16 -19.45 16.27
CA ALA A 197 10.32 -18.04 16.62
C ALA A 197 10.72 -17.17 15.41
N MET A 198 11.63 -17.68 14.56
CA MET A 198 12.07 -16.99 13.34
C MET A 198 10.96 -16.90 12.30
N LEU A 199 10.12 -17.93 12.17
CA LEU A 199 8.93 -17.92 11.33
C LEU A 199 7.95 -16.82 11.79
N GLY A 200 7.69 -16.74 13.10
CA GLY A 200 6.85 -15.68 13.68
C GLY A 200 7.41 -14.28 13.44
N LEU A 201 8.72 -14.10 13.61
CA LEU A 201 9.41 -12.84 13.31
C LEU A 201 9.29 -12.48 11.81
N TYR A 202 9.49 -13.45 10.92
CA TYR A 202 9.38 -13.26 9.48
C TYR A 202 7.97 -12.82 9.07
N LEU A 203 6.93 -13.53 9.54
CA LEU A 203 5.53 -13.17 9.31
C LEU A 203 5.23 -11.76 9.84
N ARG A 204 5.70 -11.42 11.03
CA ARG A 204 5.52 -10.08 11.59
C ARG A 204 6.13 -8.98 10.72
N TRP A 205 7.31 -9.21 10.15
CA TRP A 205 7.96 -8.22 9.27
C TRP A 205 7.35 -8.16 7.86
N LEU A 206 6.82 -9.28 7.35
CA LEU A 206 5.96 -9.26 6.16
C LEU A 206 4.70 -8.42 6.40
N ALA A 207 3.99 -8.68 7.51
CA ALA A 207 2.81 -7.90 7.89
C ALA A 207 3.14 -6.42 8.04
N SER A 208 4.26 -6.11 8.70
CA SER A 208 4.71 -4.73 8.87
C SER A 208 5.00 -4.06 7.54
N SER A 209 5.69 -4.73 6.62
CA SER A 209 5.99 -4.17 5.30
C SER A 209 4.73 -3.96 4.45
N ILE A 210 3.79 -4.93 4.47
CA ILE A 210 2.50 -4.81 3.77
C ILE A 210 1.71 -3.63 4.32
N CYS A 211 1.53 -3.55 5.64
CA CYS A 211 0.77 -2.47 6.28
C CYS A 211 1.44 -1.12 6.07
N HIS A 212 2.76 -1.04 6.24
CA HIS A 212 3.52 0.20 6.09
C HIS A 212 3.37 0.76 4.67
N LEU A 213 3.60 -0.06 3.64
CA LEU A 213 3.44 0.35 2.24
C LEU A 213 1.98 0.66 1.88
N TYR A 214 1.02 -0.11 2.43
CA TYR A 214 -0.41 0.15 2.22
C TYR A 214 -0.81 1.52 2.78
N TYR A 215 -0.36 1.88 3.99
CA TYR A 215 -0.68 3.16 4.61
C TYR A 215 0.12 4.34 4.06
N LEU A 216 1.37 4.14 3.60
CA LEU A 216 2.12 5.17 2.88
C LEU A 216 1.38 5.68 1.65
N LYS A 217 0.67 4.79 0.93
CA LYS A 217 -0.17 5.17 -0.21
C LYS A 217 -1.27 6.18 0.18
N PHE A 218 -1.90 6.02 1.34
CA PHE A 218 -2.99 6.91 1.79
C PHE A 218 -2.52 8.26 2.32
N ILE A 219 -1.23 8.42 2.63
CA ILE A 219 -0.67 9.69 3.12
C ILE A 219 -0.39 10.67 1.95
N VAL A 220 -0.35 10.18 0.71
CA VAL A 220 0.00 10.96 -0.49
C VAL A 220 -1.24 11.45 -1.27
N GLU A 221 -2.46 11.12 -0.83
CA GLU A 221 -3.73 11.65 -1.36
C GLU A 221 -4.13 12.97 -0.69
#